data_AF-A0A9E6E8Y9-F1
#
_entry.id   AF-A0A9E6E8Y9-F1
#
_cell.length_a   1.000
_cell.length_b   1.000
_cell.length_c   1.000
_cell.angle_alpha   90.00
_cell.angle_beta   90.00
_cell.angle_gamma   90.00
#
_symmetry.space_group_name_H-M   'P 1'
#
loop_
_entity.id
_entity.type
_entity.pdbx_description
1 polymer ?
#
loop_
_entity_poly.entity_id
_entity_poly.type
_entity_poly.pdbx_seq_one_letter_code
_entity_poly.pdbx_strand_id
1 'polypeptide(L)'
;FGIDLRLDAMANIVAESDNQLFNGNGHVNIISLDGSLIASDEPSAAIGQSFSSSTLSGDQLTDLLFGQEVQTQWSSDGQWLSVFAPIMVANQTWGVLFDMPRSSVLADAEMLDQTISHQVESSVKTELFAGVVLVILGLATIALLASRLVMPIREVVARLDDIASGEGDLTQRLEVKSQDEIGQLAIGFNQFLDKLQSIISDVVETTLQIGTTTEQSHVAAQQTRSSSDSQFKEVDLVATASEEMTQTAGLVVQNAEIAVSEAEKANHAADSGKKVIEQSQTEMVRLVERMTAAVPVVEELARNNANITEILTVIEGISEQTNLLALNAAIEAARAGEQGRGFAVVADEVRGLASRTQSSVGEIRQVIENVQQGTQDVVNAIQDGNNLANDSAQQVERAVSQLNQVFDAIASINDMNSQIVKAAEEQQSVSAEVNQSVSNIRDLSAQILSQAEESETVSTQIGRLSQRQQQLVSQFKV
;
A
#
# COMPACT_ATOMS: atom_id res chain seq x y z
N PHE A 1 -45.94 -143.15 65.57
CA PHE A 1 -46.84 -142.25 64.84
C PHE A 1 -46.21 -142.00 63.48
N GLY A 2 -46.66 -142.71 62.44
CA GLY A 2 -46.26 -142.41 61.06
C GLY A 2 -47.14 -141.27 60.56
N ILE A 3 -46.53 -140.20 60.08
CA ILE A 3 -47.23 -139.12 59.37
C ILE A 3 -47.28 -139.55 57.90
N ASP A 4 -48.49 -139.63 57.32
CA ASP A 4 -48.71 -139.88 55.90
C ASP A 4 -48.77 -138.52 55.18
N LEU A 5 -47.66 -138.08 54.60
CA LEU A 5 -47.58 -136.85 53.81
C LEU A 5 -47.84 -137.20 52.34
N ARG A 6 -48.87 -136.59 51.75
CA ARG A 6 -49.15 -136.76 50.31
C ARG A 6 -48.06 -136.10 49.47
N LEU A 7 -47.32 -136.90 48.71
CA LEU A 7 -46.26 -136.45 47.79
C LEU A 7 -46.75 -135.36 46.82
N ASP A 8 -47.99 -135.47 46.34
CA ASP A 8 -48.61 -134.49 45.42
C ASP A 8 -48.68 -133.07 46.01
N ALA A 9 -48.85 -132.94 47.34
CA ALA A 9 -48.91 -131.64 47.99
C ALA A 9 -47.53 -130.96 48.03
N MET A 10 -46.46 -131.75 48.22
CA MET A 10 -45.10 -131.24 48.22
C MET A 10 -44.66 -130.80 46.81
N ALA A 11 -44.98 -131.58 45.78
CA ALA A 11 -44.70 -131.20 44.39
C ALA A 11 -45.36 -129.87 44.01
N ASN A 12 -46.61 -129.63 44.43
CA ASN A 12 -47.27 -128.34 44.19
C ASN A 12 -46.61 -127.18 44.93
N ILE A 13 -46.20 -127.36 46.19
CA ILE A 13 -45.52 -126.29 46.97
C ILE A 13 -44.22 -125.88 46.28
N VAL A 14 -43.48 -126.86 45.77
CA VAL A 14 -42.21 -126.66 45.08
C VAL A 14 -42.41 -125.88 43.77
N ALA A 15 -43.38 -126.29 42.94
CA ALA A 15 -43.72 -125.58 41.69
C ALA A 15 -44.31 -124.18 41.91
N GLU A 16 -45.07 -123.95 42.99
CA GLU A 16 -45.58 -122.62 43.33
C GLU A 16 -44.46 -121.70 43.85
N SER A 17 -43.51 -122.25 44.59
CA SER A 17 -42.34 -121.51 45.10
C SER A 17 -41.47 -121.00 43.95
N ASP A 18 -41.20 -121.84 42.95
CA ASP A 18 -40.44 -121.43 41.76
C ASP A 18 -41.16 -120.33 40.96
N ASN A 19 -42.47 -120.46 40.77
CA ASN A 19 -43.26 -119.43 40.09
C ASN A 19 -43.28 -118.09 40.85
N GLN A 20 -43.46 -118.10 42.16
CA GLN A 20 -43.53 -116.85 42.94
C GLN A 20 -42.18 -116.16 43.08
N LEU A 21 -41.10 -116.93 43.24
CA LEU A 21 -39.78 -116.38 43.51
C LEU A 21 -39.01 -116.06 42.23
N PHE A 22 -39.14 -116.91 41.20
CA PHE A 22 -38.29 -116.86 40.00
C PHE A 22 -39.07 -116.87 38.69
N ASN A 23 -40.39 -116.60 38.74
CA ASN A 23 -41.29 -116.60 37.59
C ASN A 23 -41.27 -117.93 36.80
N GLY A 24 -41.02 -119.06 37.47
CA GLY A 24 -41.06 -120.39 36.85
C GLY A 24 -39.78 -120.75 36.07
N ASN A 25 -38.72 -119.95 36.22
CA ASN A 25 -37.45 -120.15 35.49
C ASN A 25 -36.38 -120.84 36.33
N GLY A 26 -36.63 -121.11 37.61
CA GLY A 26 -35.75 -121.85 38.49
C GLY A 26 -36.14 -123.33 38.56
N HIS A 27 -35.47 -124.03 39.47
CA HIS A 27 -35.85 -125.38 39.87
C HIS A 27 -35.79 -125.48 41.38
N VAL A 28 -36.84 -126.03 41.98
CA VAL A 28 -36.91 -126.29 43.41
C VAL A 28 -36.99 -127.79 43.64
N ASN A 29 -36.18 -128.30 44.57
CA ASN A 29 -36.09 -129.71 44.87
C ASN A 29 -36.10 -129.91 46.39
N ILE A 30 -36.89 -130.86 46.90
CA ILE A 30 -36.91 -131.26 48.31
C ILE A 30 -36.31 -132.66 48.40
N ILE A 31 -35.30 -132.84 49.23
CA ILE A 31 -34.47 -134.03 49.30
C ILE A 31 -34.47 -134.55 50.74
N SER A 32 -34.67 -135.86 50.96
CA SER A 32 -34.64 -136.50 52.27
C SER A 32 -33.21 -136.65 52.80
N LEU A 33 -33.09 -136.99 54.09
CA LEU A 33 -31.80 -137.23 54.75
C LEU A 33 -30.96 -138.34 54.10
N ASP A 34 -31.60 -139.34 53.50
CA ASP A 34 -30.92 -140.42 52.77
C ASP A 34 -30.53 -140.05 51.33
N GLY A 35 -30.69 -138.78 50.94
CA GLY A 35 -30.36 -138.27 49.62
C GLY A 35 -31.43 -138.53 48.56
N SER A 36 -32.59 -139.08 48.94
CA SER A 36 -33.68 -139.37 48.00
C SER A 36 -34.48 -138.11 47.67
N LEU A 37 -34.87 -137.95 46.40
CA LEU A 37 -35.73 -136.85 45.99
C LEU A 37 -37.17 -137.06 46.48
N ILE A 38 -37.69 -136.13 47.28
CA ILE A 38 -39.06 -136.17 47.82
C ILE A 38 -40.03 -135.44 46.89
N ALA A 39 -39.64 -134.25 46.43
CA ALA A 39 -40.45 -133.42 45.54
C ALA A 39 -39.55 -132.58 44.65
N SER A 40 -40.00 -132.35 43.42
CA SER A 40 -39.32 -131.50 42.45
C SER A 40 -40.38 -130.82 41.59
N ASP A 41 -40.13 -129.59 41.16
CA ASP A 41 -40.93 -128.93 40.12
C ASP A 41 -40.55 -129.39 38.70
N GLU A 42 -39.46 -130.15 38.57
CA GLU A 42 -38.98 -130.65 37.30
C GLU A 42 -39.80 -131.89 36.86
N PRO A 43 -40.49 -131.86 35.70
CA PRO A 43 -41.35 -132.97 35.27
C PRO A 43 -40.59 -134.29 35.02
N SER A 44 -39.29 -134.19 34.74
CA SER A 44 -38.36 -135.31 34.51
C SER A 44 -37.87 -135.99 35.79
N ALA A 45 -38.16 -135.43 36.96
CA ALA A 45 -37.61 -135.88 38.22
C ALA A 45 -38.16 -137.24 38.67
N ALA A 46 -37.27 -138.21 38.88
CA ALA A 46 -37.63 -139.52 39.42
C ALA A 46 -37.75 -139.48 40.96
N ILE A 47 -38.95 -139.15 41.46
CA ILE A 47 -39.25 -139.12 42.90
C ILE A 47 -38.93 -140.47 43.56
N GLY A 48 -38.27 -140.42 44.72
CA GLY A 48 -37.84 -141.59 45.51
C GLY A 48 -36.51 -142.21 45.09
N GLN A 49 -35.82 -141.68 44.07
CA GLN A 49 -34.46 -142.07 43.72
C GLN A 49 -33.43 -141.09 44.31
N SER A 50 -32.16 -141.51 44.37
CA SER A 50 -31.06 -140.64 44.80
C SER A 50 -31.00 -139.39 43.91
N PHE A 51 -31.10 -138.21 44.52
CA PHE A 51 -31.04 -136.96 43.79
C PHE A 51 -29.61 -136.71 43.28
N SER A 52 -29.50 -136.29 42.03
CA SER A 52 -28.26 -135.76 41.46
C SER A 52 -28.61 -134.56 40.58
N SER A 53 -27.95 -133.42 40.81
CA SER A 53 -28.05 -132.28 39.90
C SER A 53 -26.70 -132.00 39.23
N SER A 54 -26.73 -131.23 38.15
CA SER A 54 -25.52 -130.70 37.51
C SER A 54 -24.79 -129.67 38.39
N THR A 55 -25.47 -129.15 39.41
CA THR A 55 -24.98 -128.11 40.31
C THR A 55 -24.37 -128.68 41.60
N LEU A 56 -24.88 -129.80 42.10
CA LEU A 56 -24.44 -130.45 43.34
C LEU A 56 -24.15 -131.93 43.13
N SER A 57 -22.91 -132.33 43.43
CA SER A 57 -22.53 -133.74 43.49
C SER A 57 -23.16 -134.45 44.70
N GLY A 58 -23.38 -135.76 44.62
CA GLY A 58 -24.02 -136.53 45.69
C GLY A 58 -23.29 -136.47 47.04
N ASP A 59 -21.95 -136.44 47.03
CA ASP A 59 -21.13 -136.30 48.24
C ASP A 59 -21.36 -134.93 48.90
N GLN A 60 -21.41 -133.85 48.11
CA GLN A 60 -21.68 -132.50 48.61
C GLN A 60 -23.09 -132.38 49.18
N LEU A 61 -24.07 -133.05 48.57
CA LEU A 61 -25.44 -133.02 49.03
C LEU A 61 -25.59 -133.69 50.41
N THR A 62 -24.82 -134.77 50.63
CA THR A 62 -24.75 -135.46 51.92
C THR A 62 -24.17 -134.54 52.99
N ASP A 63 -23.04 -133.89 52.71
CA ASP A 63 -22.41 -132.93 53.63
C ASP A 63 -23.35 -131.75 53.96
N LEU A 64 -24.10 -131.25 52.98
CA LEU A 64 -25.06 -130.17 53.18
C LEU A 64 -26.24 -130.58 54.08
N LEU A 65 -26.76 -131.79 53.91
CA LEU A 65 -27.85 -132.33 54.74
C LEU A 65 -27.43 -132.49 56.21
N PHE A 66 -26.18 -132.89 56.47
CA PHE A 66 -25.64 -132.99 57.84
C PHE A 66 -25.17 -131.66 58.42
N GLY A 67 -24.73 -130.72 57.57
CA GLY A 67 -24.20 -129.41 57.97
C GLY A 67 -25.23 -128.45 58.56
N GLN A 68 -26.52 -128.61 58.23
CA GLN A 68 -27.65 -127.81 58.74
C GLN A 68 -27.53 -126.27 58.56
N GLU A 69 -26.71 -125.80 57.62
CA GLU A 69 -26.60 -124.37 57.26
C GLU A 69 -27.14 -124.09 55.85
N VAL A 70 -27.64 -122.88 55.63
CA VAL A 70 -27.99 -122.41 54.27
C VAL A 70 -26.70 -122.12 53.53
N GLN A 71 -26.52 -122.74 52.36
CA GLN A 71 -25.34 -122.57 51.52
C GLN A 71 -25.76 -122.12 50.12
N THR A 72 -25.00 -121.17 49.58
CA THR A 72 -25.21 -120.63 48.24
C THR A 72 -23.98 -120.89 47.41
N GLN A 73 -24.13 -121.51 46.25
CA GLN A 73 -23.03 -121.75 45.34
C GLN A 73 -23.44 -121.51 43.89
N TRP A 74 -22.53 -120.97 43.11
CA TRP A 74 -22.71 -120.90 41.66
C TRP A 74 -22.29 -122.23 41.03
N SER A 75 -23.01 -122.63 39.98
CA SER A 75 -22.61 -123.69 39.07
C SER A 75 -21.24 -123.38 38.46
N SER A 76 -20.51 -124.40 38.02
CA SER A 76 -19.17 -124.24 37.46
C SER A 76 -19.12 -123.39 36.19
N ASP A 77 -20.23 -123.27 35.45
CA ASP A 77 -20.39 -122.40 34.27
C ASP A 77 -20.91 -120.99 34.63
N GLY A 78 -21.21 -120.75 35.91
CA GLY A 78 -21.73 -119.50 36.44
C GLY A 78 -23.13 -119.14 35.91
N GLN A 79 -23.85 -120.09 35.32
CA GLN A 79 -25.19 -119.90 34.77
C GLN A 79 -26.30 -120.08 35.80
N TRP A 80 -26.06 -120.89 36.83
CA TRP A 80 -27.03 -121.21 37.86
C TRP A 80 -26.50 -120.89 39.25
N LEU A 81 -27.32 -120.27 40.08
CA LEU A 81 -27.09 -120.09 41.50
C LEU A 81 -27.94 -121.11 42.26
N SER A 82 -27.27 -122.04 42.92
CA SER A 82 -27.88 -123.06 43.75
C SER A 82 -27.86 -122.63 45.21
N VAL A 83 -29.02 -122.64 45.85
CA VAL A 83 -29.19 -122.34 47.27
C VAL A 83 -29.77 -123.55 47.96
N PHE A 84 -28.97 -124.19 48.80
CA PHE A 84 -29.43 -125.27 49.65
C PHE A 84 -29.85 -124.71 51.01
N ALA A 85 -31.03 -125.09 51.48
CA ALA A 85 -31.58 -124.72 52.77
C ALA A 85 -32.13 -125.96 53.51
N PRO A 86 -31.57 -126.32 54.67
CA PRO A 86 -32.06 -127.45 55.46
C PRO A 86 -33.37 -127.10 56.17
N ILE A 87 -34.32 -128.03 56.16
CA ILE A 87 -35.62 -127.94 56.83
C ILE A 87 -35.83 -129.14 57.74
N MET A 88 -36.52 -128.94 58.87
CA MET A 88 -36.84 -130.02 59.81
C MET A 88 -38.29 -130.45 59.63
N VAL A 89 -38.51 -131.70 59.20
CA VAL A 89 -39.85 -132.28 58.99
C VAL A 89 -39.95 -133.60 59.76
N ALA A 90 -40.94 -133.72 60.65
CA ALA A 90 -41.20 -134.94 61.43
C ALA A 90 -39.96 -135.50 62.18
N ASN A 91 -39.12 -134.61 62.71
CA ASN A 91 -37.87 -134.93 63.41
C ASN A 91 -36.77 -135.55 62.52
N GLN A 92 -36.87 -135.41 61.20
CA GLN A 92 -35.83 -135.68 60.22
C GLN A 92 -35.44 -134.39 59.49
N THR A 93 -34.17 -134.27 59.11
CA THR A 93 -33.68 -133.12 58.32
C THR A 93 -33.84 -133.44 56.84
N TRP A 94 -34.60 -132.63 56.13
CA TRP A 94 -34.68 -132.62 54.68
C TRP A 94 -33.96 -131.36 54.15
N GLY A 95 -33.55 -131.36 52.90
CA GLY A 95 -32.96 -130.20 52.23
C GLY A 95 -33.90 -129.66 51.18
N VAL A 96 -34.09 -128.34 51.12
CA VAL A 96 -34.71 -127.66 49.99
C VAL A 96 -33.59 -127.03 49.18
N LEU A 97 -33.50 -127.38 47.91
CA LEU A 97 -32.55 -126.85 46.97
C LEU A 97 -33.29 -125.95 45.98
N PHE A 98 -32.82 -124.72 45.82
CA PHE A 98 -33.29 -123.75 44.82
C PHE A 98 -32.18 -123.51 43.80
N ASP A 99 -32.38 -123.89 42.55
CA ASP A 99 -31.50 -123.54 41.44
C ASP A 99 -32.11 -122.37 40.66
N MET A 100 -31.39 -121.24 40.54
CA MET A 100 -31.86 -120.02 39.87
C MET A 100 -30.94 -119.65 38.70
N PRO A 101 -31.45 -119.28 37.51
CA PRO A 101 -30.61 -118.84 36.42
C PRO A 101 -30.05 -117.43 36.66
N ARG A 102 -28.79 -117.19 36.25
CA ARG A 102 -28.07 -115.91 36.38
C ARG A 102 -28.86 -114.73 35.82
N SER A 103 -29.58 -114.95 34.73
CA SER A 103 -30.42 -113.94 34.07
C SER A 103 -31.49 -113.37 35.00
N SER A 104 -32.04 -114.20 35.90
CA SER A 104 -33.03 -113.74 36.88
C SER A 104 -32.39 -112.99 38.05
N VAL A 105 -31.13 -113.32 38.40
CA VAL A 105 -30.39 -112.67 39.49
C VAL A 105 -29.85 -111.28 39.10
N LEU A 106 -29.49 -111.07 37.82
CA LEU A 106 -28.84 -109.83 37.35
C LEU A 106 -29.77 -108.85 36.62
N ALA A 107 -31.05 -109.18 36.41
CA ALA A 107 -31.99 -108.36 35.64
C ALA A 107 -32.07 -106.89 36.11
N ASP A 108 -32.09 -106.66 37.43
CA ASP A 108 -32.17 -105.31 38.01
C ASP A 108 -30.90 -104.47 37.72
N ALA A 109 -29.73 -105.12 37.65
CA ALA A 109 -28.47 -104.44 37.37
C ALA A 109 -28.37 -104.00 35.90
N GLU A 110 -28.88 -104.81 34.97
CA GLU A 110 -28.89 -104.49 33.53
C GLU A 110 -29.86 -103.33 33.21
N MET A 111 -30.99 -103.24 33.93
CA MET A 111 -31.93 -102.12 33.77
C MET A 111 -31.34 -100.76 34.19
N LEU A 112 -30.47 -100.74 35.20
CA LEU A 112 -29.83 -99.51 35.69
C LEU A 112 -28.83 -98.95 34.66
N ASP A 113 -28.04 -99.81 34.03
CA ASP A 113 -27.04 -99.44 33.03
C ASP A 113 -27.68 -98.77 31.79
N GLN A 114 -28.84 -99.30 31.34
CA GLN A 114 -29.60 -98.73 30.24
C GLN A 114 -30.14 -97.32 30.55
N THR A 115 -30.56 -97.07 31.80
CA THR A 115 -31.11 -95.76 32.20
C THR A 115 -30.03 -94.69 32.26
N ILE A 116 -28.84 -95.02 32.78
CA ILE A 116 -27.71 -94.09 32.89
C ILE A 116 -27.21 -93.69 31.49
N SER A 117 -27.03 -94.66 30.60
CA SER A 117 -26.51 -94.42 29.25
C SER A 117 -27.39 -93.46 28.43
N HIS A 118 -28.72 -93.59 28.54
CA HIS A 118 -29.66 -92.69 27.87
C HIS A 118 -29.66 -91.26 28.42
N GLN A 119 -29.50 -91.07 29.74
CA GLN A 119 -29.45 -89.73 30.33
C GLN A 119 -28.17 -88.97 29.99
N VAL A 120 -27.03 -89.67 29.92
CA VAL A 120 -25.75 -89.08 29.52
C VAL A 120 -25.79 -88.60 28.07
N GLU A 121 -26.32 -89.41 27.15
CA GLU A 121 -26.36 -89.04 25.72
C GLU A 121 -27.25 -87.80 25.45
N SER A 122 -28.39 -87.69 26.12
CA SER A 122 -29.29 -86.53 26.00
C SER A 122 -28.68 -85.24 26.58
N SER A 123 -27.92 -85.36 27.68
CA SER A 123 -27.32 -84.21 28.35
C SER A 123 -26.18 -83.61 27.50
N VAL A 124 -25.31 -84.47 26.94
CA VAL A 124 -24.20 -84.03 26.07
C VAL A 124 -24.70 -83.32 24.80
N LYS A 125 -25.78 -83.80 24.16
CA LYS A 125 -26.35 -83.15 22.96
C LYS A 125 -26.90 -81.76 23.28
N THR A 126 -27.54 -81.60 24.43
CA THR A 126 -28.12 -80.32 24.85
C THR A 126 -27.03 -79.29 25.17
N GLU A 127 -25.98 -79.70 25.88
CA GLU A 127 -24.82 -78.85 26.18
C GLU A 127 -24.06 -78.43 24.91
N LEU A 128 -23.84 -79.36 23.98
CA LEU A 128 -23.18 -79.06 22.70
C LEU A 128 -24.00 -78.06 21.87
N PHE A 129 -25.33 -78.26 21.78
CA PHE A 129 -26.21 -77.35 21.06
C PHE A 129 -26.22 -75.95 21.69
N ALA A 130 -26.33 -75.86 23.02
CA ALA A 130 -26.25 -74.59 23.73
C ALA A 130 -24.90 -73.87 23.51
N GLY A 131 -23.80 -74.62 23.51
CA GLY A 131 -22.47 -74.11 23.23
C GLY A 131 -22.34 -73.53 21.82
N VAL A 132 -22.82 -74.24 20.80
CA VAL A 132 -22.81 -73.78 19.40
C VAL A 132 -23.65 -72.51 19.23
N VAL A 133 -24.85 -72.46 19.81
CA VAL A 133 -25.72 -71.27 19.75
C VAL A 133 -25.05 -70.05 20.39
N LEU A 134 -24.40 -70.21 21.55
CA LEU A 134 -23.68 -69.13 22.21
C LEU A 134 -22.51 -68.62 21.38
N VAL A 135 -21.75 -69.51 20.72
CA VAL A 135 -20.65 -69.11 19.82
C VAL A 135 -21.19 -68.33 18.62
N ILE A 136 -22.28 -68.78 17.99
CA ILE A 136 -22.90 -68.08 16.86
C ILE A 136 -23.40 -66.70 17.29
N LEU A 137 -24.07 -66.59 18.44
CA LEU A 137 -24.51 -65.31 18.99
C LEU A 137 -23.33 -64.39 19.32
N GLY A 138 -22.25 -64.92 19.86
CA GLY A 138 -21.01 -64.19 20.10
C GLY A 138 -20.39 -63.65 18.81
N LEU A 139 -20.28 -64.48 17.77
CA LEU A 139 -19.75 -64.05 16.47
C LEU A 139 -20.66 -63.04 15.78
N ALA A 140 -21.99 -63.22 15.86
CA ALA A 140 -22.95 -62.30 15.29
C ALA A 140 -22.92 -60.92 15.97
N THR A 141 -22.82 -60.89 17.31
CA THR A 141 -22.68 -59.63 18.07
C THR A 141 -21.35 -58.93 17.75
N ILE A 142 -20.24 -59.66 17.65
CA ILE A 142 -18.95 -59.12 17.21
C ILE A 142 -19.05 -58.54 15.79
N ALA A 143 -19.66 -59.26 14.84
CA ALA A 143 -19.82 -58.79 13.46
C ALA A 143 -20.70 -57.53 13.36
N LEU A 144 -21.77 -57.46 14.16
CA LEU A 144 -22.63 -56.27 14.25
C LEU A 144 -21.89 -55.06 14.85
N LEU A 145 -21.14 -55.25 15.94
CA LEU A 145 -20.33 -54.20 16.55
C LEU A 145 -19.22 -53.72 15.62
N ALA A 146 -18.54 -54.64 14.92
CA ALA A 146 -17.49 -54.30 13.97
C ALA A 146 -18.02 -53.48 12.77
N SER A 147 -19.19 -53.83 12.24
CA SER A 147 -19.80 -53.08 11.13
C SER A 147 -20.39 -51.73 11.56
N ARG A 148 -20.97 -51.62 12.76
CA ARG A 148 -21.57 -50.37 13.26
C ARG A 148 -20.56 -49.38 13.84
N LEU A 149 -19.48 -49.85 14.47
CA LEU A 149 -18.51 -48.99 15.17
C LEU A 149 -17.18 -48.88 14.42
N VAL A 150 -16.57 -50.00 14.05
CA VAL A 150 -15.19 -50.00 13.51
C VAL A 150 -15.13 -49.49 12.08
N MET A 151 -16.11 -49.84 11.25
CA MET A 151 -16.11 -49.44 9.83
C MET A 151 -16.24 -47.92 9.63
N PRO A 152 -17.16 -47.19 10.29
CA PRO A 152 -17.21 -45.72 10.20
C PRO A 152 -15.96 -45.03 10.75
N ILE A 153 -15.38 -45.53 11.85
CA ILE A 153 -14.13 -44.98 12.41
C ILE A 153 -12.98 -45.13 11.40
N ARG A 154 -12.88 -46.29 10.73
CA ARG A 154 -11.91 -46.49 9.65
C ARG A 154 -12.12 -45.54 8.47
N GLU A 155 -13.37 -45.20 8.14
CA GLU A 155 -13.66 -44.23 7.09
C GLU A 155 -13.15 -42.83 7.48
N VAL A 156 -13.38 -42.38 8.72
CA VAL A 156 -12.81 -41.10 9.23
C VAL A 156 -11.29 -41.11 9.18
N VAL A 157 -10.65 -42.20 9.63
CA VAL A 157 -9.19 -42.35 9.59
C VAL A 157 -8.67 -42.30 8.15
N ALA A 158 -9.30 -43.03 7.23
CA ALA A 158 -8.90 -43.04 5.83
C ALA A 158 -9.03 -41.65 5.18
N ARG A 159 -10.08 -40.88 5.52
CA ARG A 159 -10.24 -39.50 5.02
C ARG A 159 -9.21 -38.55 5.62
N LEU A 160 -8.89 -38.68 6.91
CA LEU A 160 -7.82 -37.91 7.53
C LEU A 160 -6.46 -38.23 6.90
N ASP A 161 -6.20 -39.50 6.61
CA ASP A 161 -4.96 -39.94 5.97
C ASP A 161 -4.89 -39.42 4.52
N ASP A 162 -5.99 -39.43 3.78
CA ASP A 162 -6.09 -38.84 2.43
C ASP A 162 -5.84 -37.32 2.44
N ILE A 163 -6.34 -36.60 3.44
CA ILE A 163 -6.05 -35.16 3.62
C ILE A 163 -4.59 -34.92 4.02
N ALA A 164 -4.02 -35.77 4.88
CA ALA A 164 -2.67 -35.60 5.42
C ALA A 164 -1.55 -36.07 4.48
N SER A 165 -1.82 -37.07 3.64
CA SER A 165 -0.85 -37.73 2.75
C SER A 165 -1.13 -37.54 1.26
N GLY A 166 -2.35 -37.16 0.89
CA GLY A 166 -2.78 -36.88 -0.48
C GLY A 166 -2.74 -35.40 -0.87
N GLU A 167 -3.51 -35.01 -1.88
CA GLU A 167 -3.59 -33.64 -2.43
C GLU A 167 -4.41 -32.66 -1.57
N GLY A 168 -4.60 -32.95 -0.28
CA GLY A 168 -5.34 -32.07 0.63
C GLY A 168 -6.75 -31.71 0.12
N ASP A 169 -7.52 -32.69 -0.38
CA ASP A 169 -8.86 -32.45 -0.92
C ASP A 169 -9.87 -32.16 0.18
N LEU A 170 -10.07 -30.86 0.45
CA LEU A 170 -11.01 -30.35 1.45
C LEU A 170 -12.46 -30.34 0.94
N THR A 171 -12.75 -30.80 -0.29
CA THR A 171 -14.12 -30.88 -0.83
C THR A 171 -14.86 -32.16 -0.40
N GLN A 172 -14.14 -33.15 0.13
CA GLN A 172 -14.71 -34.42 0.59
C GLN A 172 -15.53 -34.23 1.88
N ARG A 173 -16.59 -35.02 2.07
CA ARG A 173 -17.43 -35.01 3.27
C ARG A 173 -17.74 -36.43 3.72
N LEU A 174 -17.91 -36.63 5.03
CA LEU A 174 -18.40 -37.88 5.60
C LEU A 174 -19.93 -37.92 5.55
N GLU A 175 -20.47 -39.07 5.15
CA GLU A 175 -21.92 -39.30 5.15
C GLU A 175 -22.42 -39.57 6.58
N VAL A 176 -23.44 -38.82 7.02
CA VAL A 176 -24.02 -38.97 8.37
C VAL A 176 -25.04 -40.10 8.38
N LYS A 177 -24.61 -41.30 8.77
CA LYS A 177 -25.43 -42.55 8.75
C LYS A 177 -26.12 -42.90 10.07
N SER A 178 -25.77 -42.23 11.17
CA SER A 178 -26.30 -42.52 12.52
C SER A 178 -26.54 -41.23 13.32
N GLN A 179 -27.32 -41.32 14.40
CA GLN A 179 -27.58 -40.22 15.35
C GLN A 179 -26.81 -40.38 16.68
N ASP A 180 -25.95 -41.39 16.76
CA ASP A 180 -25.06 -41.66 17.90
C ASP A 180 -23.77 -40.82 17.84
N GLU A 181 -22.79 -41.14 18.70
CA GLU A 181 -21.50 -40.47 18.78
C GLU A 181 -20.72 -40.51 17.45
N ILE A 182 -20.93 -41.56 16.63
CA ILE A 182 -20.29 -41.68 15.31
C ILE A 182 -20.93 -40.69 14.33
N GLY A 183 -22.26 -40.54 14.38
CA GLY A 183 -22.97 -39.50 13.64
C GLY A 183 -22.49 -38.09 14.00
N GLN A 184 -22.33 -37.81 15.30
CA GLN A 184 -21.81 -36.53 15.78
C GLN A 184 -20.35 -36.28 15.35
N LEU A 185 -19.51 -37.33 15.33
CA LEU A 185 -18.14 -37.25 14.81
C LEU A 185 -18.12 -36.85 13.32
N ALA A 186 -18.97 -37.46 12.50
CA ALA A 186 -19.08 -37.13 11.08
C ALA A 186 -19.54 -35.66 10.87
N ILE A 187 -20.51 -35.19 11.65
CA ILE A 187 -20.96 -33.79 11.62
C ILE A 187 -19.82 -32.84 12.00
N GLY A 188 -19.14 -33.10 13.12
CA GLY A 188 -18.02 -32.27 13.58
C GLY A 188 -16.85 -32.23 12.60
N PHE A 189 -16.55 -33.37 11.96
CA PHE A 189 -15.54 -33.46 10.90
C PHE A 189 -15.92 -32.61 9.68
N ASN A 190 -17.17 -32.69 9.22
CA ASN A 190 -17.64 -31.88 8.09
C ASN A 190 -17.58 -30.38 8.41
N GLN A 191 -18.01 -29.96 9.60
CA GLN A 191 -17.92 -28.57 10.05
C GLN A 191 -16.47 -28.06 10.13
N PHE A 192 -15.54 -28.93 10.55
CA PHE A 192 -14.11 -28.62 10.54
C PHE A 192 -13.59 -28.40 9.11
N LEU A 193 -13.97 -29.26 8.15
CA LEU A 193 -13.62 -29.08 6.74
C LEU A 193 -14.24 -27.83 6.12
N ASP A 194 -15.52 -27.53 6.40
CA ASP A 194 -16.17 -26.31 5.93
C ASP A 194 -15.39 -25.06 6.38
N LYS A 195 -14.95 -25.05 7.65
CA LYS A 195 -14.16 -23.95 8.21
C LYS A 195 -12.76 -23.86 7.61
N LEU A 196 -12.08 -24.99 7.42
CA LEU A 196 -10.77 -25.02 6.76
C LEU A 196 -10.85 -24.57 5.30
N GLN A 197 -11.85 -25.05 4.56
CA GLN A 197 -12.08 -24.68 3.17
C GLN A 197 -12.26 -23.15 3.05
N SER A 198 -13.11 -22.54 3.88
CA SER A 198 -13.30 -21.09 3.92
C SER A 198 -11.99 -20.34 4.21
N ILE A 199 -11.22 -20.76 5.22
CA ILE A 199 -9.94 -20.13 5.56
C ILE A 199 -8.95 -20.22 4.40
N ILE A 200 -8.84 -21.39 3.77
CA ILE A 200 -7.94 -21.61 2.63
C ILE A 200 -8.38 -20.76 1.43
N SER A 201 -9.67 -20.69 1.11
CA SER A 201 -10.21 -19.81 0.07
C SER A 201 -9.89 -18.34 0.34
N ASP A 202 -10.10 -17.86 1.57
CA ASP A 202 -9.79 -16.47 1.96
C ASP A 202 -8.29 -16.17 1.83
N VAL A 203 -7.42 -17.12 2.17
CA VAL A 203 -5.97 -16.98 2.01
C VAL A 203 -5.58 -16.92 0.53
N VAL A 204 -6.18 -17.75 -0.34
CA VAL A 204 -5.95 -17.68 -1.79
C VAL A 204 -6.34 -16.31 -2.34
N GLU A 205 -7.53 -15.82 -1.99
CA GLU A 205 -8.03 -14.52 -2.44
C GLU A 205 -7.12 -13.38 -1.95
N THR A 206 -6.78 -13.38 -0.66
CA THR A 206 -5.91 -12.36 -0.05
C THR A 206 -4.51 -12.37 -0.69
N THR A 207 -3.97 -13.56 -0.99
CA THR A 207 -2.67 -13.70 -1.65
C THR A 207 -2.71 -13.15 -3.09
N LEU A 208 -3.80 -13.35 -3.81
CA LEU A 208 -3.99 -12.77 -5.14
C LEU A 208 -4.04 -11.23 -5.07
N GLN A 209 -4.76 -10.68 -4.09
CA GLN A 209 -4.83 -9.23 -3.86
C GLN A 209 -3.49 -8.63 -3.43
N ILE A 210 -2.69 -9.34 -2.64
CA ILE A 210 -1.32 -8.93 -2.30
C ILE A 210 -0.47 -8.87 -3.57
N GLY A 211 -0.57 -9.87 -4.45
CA GLY A 211 0.14 -9.89 -5.73
C GLY A 211 -0.19 -8.67 -6.61
N THR A 212 -1.47 -8.34 -6.77
CA THR A 212 -1.90 -7.17 -7.57
C THR A 212 -1.45 -5.85 -6.95
N THR A 213 -1.60 -5.69 -5.63
CA THR A 213 -1.18 -4.48 -4.90
C THR A 213 0.34 -4.28 -4.96
N THR A 214 1.09 -5.38 -4.93
CA THR A 214 2.55 -5.38 -5.07
C THR A 214 2.99 -4.93 -6.45
N GLU A 215 2.34 -5.43 -7.51
CA GLU A 215 2.62 -5.00 -8.88
C GLU A 215 2.30 -3.51 -9.08
N GLN A 216 1.17 -3.05 -8.55
CA GLN A 216 0.83 -1.62 -8.54
C GLN A 216 1.88 -0.77 -7.82
N SER A 217 2.40 -1.26 -6.68
CA SER A 217 3.47 -0.59 -5.93
C SER A 217 4.78 -0.54 -6.72
N HIS A 218 5.11 -1.61 -7.44
CA HIS A 218 6.28 -1.67 -8.33
C HIS A 218 6.17 -0.64 -9.47
N VAL A 219 5.03 -0.58 -10.16
CA VAL A 219 4.77 0.42 -11.21
C VAL A 219 4.82 1.84 -10.65
N ALA A 220 4.24 2.09 -9.48
CA ALA A 220 4.27 3.40 -8.82
C ALA A 220 5.70 3.83 -8.46
N ALA A 221 6.54 2.91 -7.98
CA ALA A 221 7.96 3.16 -7.70
C ALA A 221 8.73 3.53 -8.98
N GLN A 222 8.53 2.78 -10.07
CA GLN A 222 9.16 3.09 -11.37
C GLN A 222 8.74 4.45 -11.91
N GLN A 223 7.45 4.78 -11.81
CA GLN A 223 6.94 6.09 -12.21
C GLN A 223 7.56 7.21 -11.37
N THR A 224 7.65 7.01 -10.05
CA THR A 224 8.28 7.96 -9.12
C THR A 224 9.74 8.21 -9.47
N ARG A 225 10.50 7.17 -9.82
CA ARG A 225 11.88 7.30 -10.32
C ARG A 225 11.96 8.15 -11.60
N SER A 226 11.12 7.85 -12.59
CA SER A 226 11.09 8.59 -13.86
C SER A 226 10.73 10.07 -13.67
N SER A 227 9.74 10.34 -12.82
CA SER A 227 9.35 11.70 -12.46
C SER A 227 10.45 12.43 -11.69
N SER A 228 11.18 11.76 -10.80
CA SER A 228 12.31 12.34 -10.06
C SER A 228 13.48 12.70 -10.98
N ASP A 229 13.79 11.87 -11.97
CA ASP A 229 14.83 12.17 -12.98
C ASP A 229 14.44 13.39 -13.85
N SER A 230 13.18 13.48 -14.24
CA SER A 230 12.65 14.63 -14.99
C SER A 230 12.69 15.90 -14.13
N GLN A 231 12.31 15.80 -12.86
CA GLN A 231 12.40 16.91 -11.91
C GLN A 231 13.83 17.40 -11.74
N PHE A 232 14.81 16.49 -11.66
CA PHE A 232 16.23 16.86 -11.55
C PHE A 232 16.70 17.73 -12.72
N LYS A 233 16.30 17.39 -13.95
CA LYS A 233 16.63 18.17 -15.16
C LYS A 233 16.03 19.57 -15.11
N GLU A 234 14.76 19.68 -14.72
CA GLU A 234 14.10 20.99 -14.59
C GLU A 234 14.72 21.84 -13.49
N VAL A 235 15.09 21.22 -12.36
CA VAL A 235 15.76 21.91 -11.25
C VAL A 235 17.13 22.44 -11.68
N ASP A 236 17.88 21.70 -12.49
CA ASP A 236 19.17 22.13 -13.05
C ASP A 236 19.02 23.34 -14.01
N LEU A 237 17.95 23.36 -14.81
CA LEU A 237 17.60 24.50 -15.66
C LEU A 237 17.24 25.73 -14.82
N VAL A 238 16.46 25.57 -13.76
CA VAL A 238 16.12 26.67 -12.83
C VAL A 238 17.37 27.20 -12.13
N ALA A 239 18.28 26.32 -11.71
CA ALA A 239 19.57 26.74 -11.12
C ALA A 239 20.36 27.62 -12.10
N THR A 240 20.47 27.18 -13.35
CA THR A 240 21.19 27.92 -14.40
C THR A 240 20.53 29.28 -14.67
N ALA A 241 19.21 29.32 -14.80
CA ALA A 241 18.47 30.57 -15.00
C ALA A 241 18.62 31.54 -13.82
N SER A 242 18.68 31.03 -12.59
CA SER A 242 18.89 31.84 -11.38
C SER A 242 20.30 32.42 -11.30
N GLU A 243 21.31 31.67 -11.74
CA GLU A 243 22.68 32.16 -11.87
C GLU A 243 22.78 33.27 -12.93
N GLU A 244 22.19 33.06 -14.13
CA GLU A 244 22.12 34.09 -15.16
C GLU A 244 21.38 35.35 -14.69
N MET A 245 20.31 35.18 -13.91
CA MET A 245 19.58 36.30 -13.30
C MET A 245 20.44 37.09 -12.31
N THR A 246 21.22 36.40 -11.47
CA THR A 246 22.16 37.03 -10.52
C THR A 246 23.22 37.84 -11.25
N GLN A 247 23.78 37.28 -12.32
CA GLN A 247 24.77 37.96 -13.16
C GLN A 247 24.17 39.18 -13.87
N THR A 248 22.96 39.03 -14.42
CA THR A 248 22.26 40.11 -15.12
C THR A 248 21.90 41.24 -14.16
N ALA A 249 21.43 40.94 -12.96
CA ALA A 249 21.16 41.94 -11.93
C ALA A 249 22.44 42.70 -11.54
N GLY A 250 23.59 42.01 -11.44
CA GLY A 250 24.89 42.65 -11.24
C GLY A 250 25.28 43.63 -12.36
N LEU A 251 25.04 43.25 -13.62
CA LEU A 251 25.24 44.14 -14.77
C LEU A 251 24.29 45.34 -14.75
N VAL A 252 23.05 45.18 -14.29
CA VAL A 252 22.09 46.28 -14.14
C VAL A 252 22.56 47.28 -13.09
N VAL A 253 23.07 46.82 -11.93
CA VAL A 253 23.68 47.69 -10.92
C VAL A 253 24.83 48.50 -11.54
N GLN A 254 25.77 47.82 -12.21
CA GLN A 254 26.91 48.48 -12.84
C GLN A 254 26.47 49.53 -13.89
N ASN A 255 25.48 49.20 -14.72
CA ASN A 255 24.95 50.13 -15.72
C ASN A 255 24.26 51.35 -15.08
N ALA A 256 23.55 51.15 -13.97
CA ALA A 256 22.93 52.25 -13.22
C ALA A 256 23.99 53.17 -12.59
N GLU A 257 25.09 52.63 -12.05
CA GLU A 257 26.22 53.41 -11.54
C GLU A 257 26.88 54.24 -12.65
N ILE A 258 27.11 53.65 -13.83
CA ILE A 258 27.63 54.37 -14.99
C ILE A 258 26.67 55.51 -15.39
N ALA A 259 25.36 55.24 -15.41
CA ALA A 259 24.35 56.24 -15.75
C ALA A 259 24.30 57.39 -14.72
N VAL A 260 24.48 57.12 -13.43
CA VAL A 260 24.64 58.17 -12.39
C VAL A 260 25.87 59.02 -12.67
N SER A 261 27.03 58.41 -12.95
CA SER A 261 28.25 59.14 -13.30
C SER A 261 28.07 60.03 -14.55
N GLU A 262 27.40 59.54 -15.59
CA GLU A 262 27.12 60.35 -16.79
C GLU A 262 26.12 61.48 -16.50
N ALA A 263 25.11 61.23 -15.66
CA ALA A 263 24.19 62.27 -15.20
C ALA A 263 24.92 63.37 -14.40
N GLU A 264 25.88 63.01 -13.53
CA GLU A 264 26.72 63.97 -12.81
C GLU A 264 27.61 64.81 -13.75
N LYS A 265 28.17 64.19 -14.79
CA LYS A 265 28.93 64.92 -15.83
C LYS A 265 28.03 65.89 -16.59
N ALA A 266 26.82 65.46 -16.96
CA ALA A 266 25.83 66.33 -17.60
C ALA A 266 25.43 67.50 -16.69
N ASN A 267 25.29 67.25 -15.39
CA ASN A 267 25.00 68.27 -14.37
C ASN A 267 26.10 69.34 -14.33
N HIS A 268 27.36 68.91 -14.33
CA HIS A 268 28.51 69.82 -14.34
C HIS A 268 28.60 70.63 -15.65
N ALA A 269 28.32 70.01 -16.79
CA ALA A 269 28.30 70.69 -18.08
C ALA A 269 27.18 71.74 -18.14
N ALA A 270 25.98 71.41 -17.64
CA ALA A 270 24.86 72.33 -17.54
C ALA A 270 25.16 73.51 -16.59
N ASP A 271 25.80 73.26 -15.44
CA ASP A 271 26.21 74.32 -14.49
C ASP A 271 27.24 75.27 -15.09
N SER A 272 28.22 74.72 -15.80
CA SER A 272 29.19 75.52 -16.57
C SER A 272 28.47 76.37 -17.64
N GLY A 273 27.55 75.77 -18.40
CA GLY A 273 26.74 76.47 -19.40
C GLY A 273 25.89 77.60 -18.80
N LYS A 274 25.27 77.36 -17.64
CA LYS A 274 24.50 78.37 -16.90
C LYS A 274 25.36 79.58 -16.54
N LYS A 275 26.57 79.35 -16.00
CA LYS A 275 27.52 80.42 -15.65
C LYS A 275 27.90 81.28 -16.86
N VAL A 276 28.13 80.67 -18.02
CA VAL A 276 28.44 81.40 -19.27
C VAL A 276 27.26 82.25 -19.73
N ILE A 277 26.03 81.75 -19.59
CA ILE A 277 24.81 82.48 -19.93
C ILE A 277 24.57 83.66 -18.97
N GLU A 278 24.77 83.47 -17.66
CA GLU A 278 24.68 84.56 -16.66
C GLU A 278 25.73 85.66 -16.91
N GLN A 279 26.93 85.29 -17.33
CA GLN A 279 27.95 86.24 -17.77
C GLN A 279 27.48 87.00 -19.03
N SER A 280 26.91 86.29 -20.01
CA SER A 280 26.36 86.91 -21.22
C SER A 280 25.23 87.90 -20.89
N GLN A 281 24.35 87.56 -19.94
CA GLN A 281 23.32 88.47 -19.44
C GLN A 281 23.92 89.77 -18.90
N THR A 282 24.96 89.65 -18.07
CA THR A 282 25.66 90.79 -17.48
C THR A 282 26.29 91.69 -18.55
N GLU A 283 26.90 91.10 -19.58
CA GLU A 283 27.48 91.86 -20.70
C GLU A 283 26.40 92.54 -21.57
N MET A 284 25.22 91.93 -21.75
CA MET A 284 24.11 92.58 -22.46
C MET A 284 23.55 93.77 -21.70
N VAL A 285 23.44 93.69 -20.36
CA VAL A 285 23.06 94.85 -19.53
C VAL A 285 24.07 95.98 -19.69
N ARG A 286 25.38 95.68 -19.67
CA ARG A 286 26.44 96.67 -19.91
C ARG A 286 26.38 97.26 -21.32
N LEU A 287 26.03 96.48 -22.32
CA LEU A 287 25.87 96.95 -23.71
C LEU A 287 24.72 97.96 -23.81
N VAL A 288 23.57 97.65 -23.21
CA VAL A 288 22.40 98.54 -23.12
C VAL A 288 22.77 99.85 -22.43
N GLU A 289 23.48 99.80 -21.31
CA GLU A 289 23.97 100.99 -20.60
C GLU A 289 24.89 101.84 -21.48
N ARG A 290 25.85 101.22 -22.18
CA ARG A 290 26.79 101.93 -23.07
C ARG A 290 26.09 102.57 -24.28
N MET A 291 25.14 101.86 -24.89
CA MET A 291 24.35 102.41 -26.00
C MET A 291 23.49 103.58 -25.55
N THR A 292 22.84 103.46 -24.40
CA THR A 292 22.03 104.53 -23.81
C THR A 292 22.88 105.76 -23.46
N ALA A 293 24.10 105.56 -22.98
CA ALA A 293 25.05 106.65 -22.71
C ALA A 293 25.59 107.34 -23.98
N ALA A 294 25.55 106.68 -25.14
CA ALA A 294 26.01 107.25 -26.41
C ALA A 294 24.97 108.19 -27.04
N VAL A 295 23.67 107.98 -26.79
CA VAL A 295 22.56 108.83 -27.29
C VAL A 295 22.78 110.33 -27.03
N PRO A 296 23.03 110.80 -25.79
CA PRO A 296 23.17 112.23 -25.52
C PRO A 296 24.36 112.88 -26.24
N VAL A 297 25.44 112.12 -26.49
CA VAL A 297 26.63 112.60 -27.21
C VAL A 297 26.28 112.87 -28.68
N VAL A 298 25.50 111.98 -29.29
CA VAL A 298 25.06 112.10 -30.68
C VAL A 298 24.00 113.21 -30.82
N GLU A 299 23.10 113.35 -29.85
CA GLU A 299 22.14 114.47 -29.79
C GLU A 299 22.83 115.83 -29.62
N GLU A 300 23.91 115.90 -28.84
CA GLU A 300 24.75 117.10 -28.73
C GLU A 300 25.43 117.44 -30.06
N LEU A 301 25.97 116.45 -30.77
CA LEU A 301 26.54 116.65 -32.11
C LEU A 301 25.49 117.17 -33.10
N ALA A 302 24.27 116.61 -33.09
CA ALA A 302 23.16 117.06 -33.93
C ALA A 302 22.80 118.54 -33.64
N ARG A 303 22.74 118.93 -32.37
CA ARG A 303 22.51 120.32 -31.95
C ARG A 303 23.63 121.25 -32.41
N ASN A 304 24.89 120.84 -32.25
CA ASN A 304 26.04 121.63 -32.69
C ASN A 304 26.04 121.84 -34.21
N ASN A 305 25.68 120.82 -34.99
CA ASN A 305 25.54 120.95 -36.44
C ASN A 305 24.40 121.91 -36.83
N ALA A 306 23.26 121.86 -36.15
CA ALA A 306 22.16 122.80 -36.39
C ALA A 306 22.60 124.26 -36.15
N ASN A 307 23.37 124.51 -35.09
CA ASN A 307 23.95 125.82 -34.81
C ASN A 307 24.93 126.27 -35.91
N ILE A 308 25.75 125.35 -36.44
CA ILE A 308 26.65 125.66 -37.56
C ILE A 308 25.86 126.03 -38.81
N THR A 309 24.77 125.32 -39.12
CA THR A 309 23.89 125.65 -40.25
C THR A 309 23.31 127.07 -40.12
N GLU A 310 22.91 127.48 -38.92
CA GLU A 310 22.45 128.85 -38.65
C GLU A 310 23.56 129.89 -38.91
N ILE A 311 24.78 129.63 -38.43
CA ILE A 311 25.95 130.49 -38.67
C ILE A 311 26.25 130.60 -40.18
N LEU A 312 26.21 129.49 -40.92
CA LEU A 312 26.45 129.50 -42.37
C LEU A 312 25.41 130.34 -43.13
N THR A 313 24.15 130.30 -42.71
CA THR A 313 23.09 131.16 -43.27
C THR A 313 23.38 132.64 -43.05
N VAL A 314 23.90 133.01 -41.87
CA VAL A 314 24.34 134.40 -41.61
C VAL A 314 25.53 134.79 -42.49
N ILE A 315 26.52 133.91 -42.65
CA ILE A 315 27.70 134.18 -43.50
C ILE A 315 27.29 134.32 -44.96
N GLU A 316 26.39 133.46 -45.45
CA GLU A 316 25.85 133.58 -46.81
C GLU A 316 25.15 134.93 -47.02
N GLY A 317 24.32 135.35 -46.05
CA GLY A 317 23.68 136.66 -46.08
C GLY A 317 24.67 137.83 -46.07
N ILE A 318 25.75 137.75 -45.27
CA ILE A 318 26.83 138.75 -45.27
C ILE A 318 27.55 138.76 -46.62
N SER A 319 27.82 137.59 -47.19
CA SER A 319 28.50 137.44 -48.48
C SER A 319 27.66 138.01 -49.62
N GLU A 320 26.35 137.77 -49.63
CA GLU A 320 25.42 138.33 -50.60
C GLU A 320 25.31 139.85 -50.46
N GLN A 321 25.20 140.37 -49.23
CA GLN A 321 25.26 141.81 -48.96
C GLN A 321 26.57 142.43 -49.44
N THR A 322 27.70 141.76 -49.20
CA THR A 322 29.03 142.21 -49.63
C THR A 322 29.15 142.20 -51.15
N ASN A 323 28.60 141.19 -51.82
CA ASN A 323 28.53 141.10 -53.28
C ASN A 323 27.67 142.23 -53.88
N LEU A 324 26.52 142.55 -53.28
CA LEU A 324 25.67 143.67 -53.69
C LEU A 324 26.32 145.03 -53.45
N LEU A 325 27.00 145.22 -52.31
CA LEU A 325 27.77 146.42 -52.00
C LEU A 325 28.92 146.62 -52.99
N ALA A 326 29.64 145.55 -53.31
CA ALA A 326 30.73 145.55 -54.28
C ALA A 326 30.23 145.84 -55.70
N LEU A 327 29.08 145.28 -56.09
CA LEU A 327 28.43 145.59 -57.37
C LEU A 327 28.06 147.06 -57.47
N ASN A 328 27.45 147.63 -56.43
CA ASN A 328 27.11 149.06 -56.38
C ASN A 328 28.37 149.94 -56.46
N ALA A 329 29.46 149.55 -55.78
CA ALA A 329 30.74 150.24 -55.86
C ALA A 329 31.39 150.15 -57.25
N ALA A 330 31.31 148.99 -57.93
CA ALA A 330 31.80 148.80 -59.29
C ALA A 330 31.02 149.65 -60.31
N ILE A 331 29.70 149.74 -60.16
CA ILE A 331 28.83 150.61 -60.97
C ILE A 331 29.25 152.08 -60.80
N GLU A 332 29.44 152.56 -59.56
CA GLU A 332 29.79 153.95 -59.30
C GLU A 332 31.24 154.26 -59.74
N ALA A 333 32.16 153.29 -59.64
CA ALA A 333 33.51 153.39 -60.18
C ALA A 333 33.54 153.48 -61.72
N ALA A 334 32.69 152.71 -62.41
CA ALA A 334 32.52 152.82 -63.87
C ALA A 334 31.94 154.18 -64.28
N ARG A 335 31.06 154.75 -63.44
CA ARG A 335 30.46 156.08 -63.63
C ARG A 335 31.49 157.23 -63.50
N ALA A 336 32.54 157.04 -62.72
CA ALA A 336 33.63 158.01 -62.51
C ALA A 336 34.72 158.00 -63.63
N GLY A 337 34.62 157.13 -64.63
CA GLY A 337 35.53 157.09 -65.79
C GLY A 337 36.98 156.76 -65.41
N GLU A 338 37.97 157.44 -66.02
CA GLU A 338 39.40 157.16 -65.80
C GLU A 338 39.85 157.37 -64.33
N GLN A 339 39.18 158.25 -63.57
CA GLN A 339 39.49 158.47 -62.13
C GLN A 339 39.01 157.32 -61.24
N GLY A 340 38.07 156.49 -61.70
CA GLY A 340 37.48 155.37 -60.96
C GLY A 340 38.18 154.02 -61.16
N ARG A 341 39.16 153.92 -62.07
CA ARG A 341 39.80 152.63 -62.43
C ARG A 341 40.37 151.86 -61.25
N GLY A 342 41.04 152.54 -60.32
CA GLY A 342 41.59 151.89 -59.11
C GLY A 342 40.50 151.33 -58.19
N PHE A 343 39.40 152.06 -58.03
CA PHE A 343 38.25 151.62 -57.23
C PHE A 343 37.45 150.50 -57.90
N ALA A 344 37.34 150.51 -59.24
CA ALA A 344 36.70 149.45 -60.00
C ALA A 344 37.40 148.09 -59.81
N VAL A 345 38.75 148.08 -59.85
CA VAL A 345 39.55 146.87 -59.62
C VAL A 345 39.34 146.33 -58.20
N VAL A 346 39.33 147.20 -57.19
CA VAL A 346 39.07 146.78 -55.80
C VAL A 346 37.64 146.28 -55.63
N ALA A 347 36.64 146.93 -56.24
CA ALA A 347 35.26 146.49 -56.19
C ALA A 347 35.05 145.12 -56.86
N ASP A 348 35.67 144.87 -58.02
CA ASP A 348 35.63 143.56 -58.67
C ASP A 348 36.36 142.48 -57.86
N GLU A 349 37.47 142.80 -57.18
CA GLU A 349 38.18 141.88 -56.28
C GLU A 349 37.33 141.53 -55.05
N VAL A 350 36.67 142.52 -54.43
CA VAL A 350 35.73 142.29 -53.31
C VAL A 350 34.53 141.46 -53.77
N ARG A 351 34.01 141.71 -54.99
CA ARG A 351 32.94 140.90 -55.59
C ARG A 351 33.38 139.46 -55.82
N GLY A 352 34.61 139.26 -56.32
CA GLY A 352 35.23 137.94 -56.47
C GLY A 352 35.41 137.20 -55.15
N LEU A 353 35.84 137.90 -54.10
CA LEU A 353 35.95 137.37 -52.72
C LEU A 353 34.58 136.99 -52.14
N ALA A 354 33.55 137.81 -52.33
CA ALA A 354 32.20 137.51 -51.89
C ALA A 354 31.61 136.31 -52.64
N SER A 355 31.82 136.22 -53.95
CA SER A 355 31.41 135.05 -54.76
C SER A 355 32.13 133.77 -54.31
N ARG A 356 33.44 133.83 -54.06
CA ARG A 356 34.21 132.69 -53.49
C ARG A 356 33.74 132.30 -52.10
N THR A 357 33.43 133.27 -51.24
CA THR A 357 32.91 133.02 -49.88
C THR A 357 31.56 132.32 -49.94
N GLN A 358 30.66 132.76 -50.81
CA GLN A 358 29.35 132.13 -51.02
C GLN A 358 29.49 130.69 -51.53
N SER A 359 30.40 130.44 -52.48
CA SER A 359 30.70 129.08 -52.97
C SER A 359 31.24 128.18 -51.85
N SER A 360 32.18 128.66 -51.04
CA SER A 360 32.72 127.89 -49.91
C SER A 360 31.68 127.63 -48.81
N VAL A 361 30.79 128.59 -48.54
CA VAL A 361 29.65 128.38 -47.61
C VAL A 361 28.71 127.30 -48.14
N GLY A 362 28.44 127.27 -49.45
CA GLY A 362 27.67 126.21 -50.09
C GLY A 362 28.33 124.83 -49.95
N GLU A 363 29.64 124.73 -50.16
CA GLU A 363 30.41 123.49 -49.93
C GLU A 363 30.36 123.05 -48.46
N ILE A 364 30.55 123.96 -47.50
CA ILE A 364 30.49 123.64 -46.07
C ILE A 364 29.07 123.21 -45.67
N ARG A 365 28.03 123.87 -46.18
CA ARG A 365 26.63 123.48 -45.93
C ARG A 365 26.38 122.04 -46.37
N GLN A 366 26.84 121.65 -47.56
CA GLN A 366 26.71 120.27 -48.04
C GLN A 366 27.42 119.27 -47.10
N VAL A 367 28.60 119.62 -46.58
CA VAL A 367 29.30 118.80 -45.58
C VAL A 367 28.48 118.68 -44.30
N ILE A 368 27.93 119.78 -43.79
CA ILE A 368 27.12 119.77 -42.55
C ILE A 368 25.82 118.98 -42.73
N GLU A 369 25.14 119.09 -43.88
CA GLU A 369 23.97 118.27 -44.21
C GLU A 369 24.32 116.77 -44.21
N ASN A 370 25.47 116.40 -44.80
CA ASN A 370 25.94 115.02 -44.76
C ASN A 370 26.26 114.54 -43.33
N VAL A 371 26.87 115.40 -42.49
CA VAL A 371 27.13 115.05 -41.08
C VAL A 371 25.81 114.94 -40.31
N GLN A 372 24.83 115.80 -40.56
CA GLN A 372 23.53 115.76 -39.91
C GLN A 372 22.76 114.48 -40.27
N GLN A 373 22.76 114.09 -41.55
CA GLN A 373 22.22 112.79 -41.97
C GLN A 373 22.96 111.62 -41.30
N GLY A 374 24.30 111.63 -41.32
CA GLY A 374 25.09 110.58 -40.67
C GLY A 374 24.85 110.50 -39.16
N THR A 375 24.60 111.64 -38.50
CA THR A 375 24.26 111.69 -37.07
C THR A 375 22.90 111.04 -36.81
N GLN A 376 21.90 111.30 -37.67
CA GLN A 376 20.59 110.64 -37.58
C GLN A 376 20.69 109.13 -37.81
N ASP A 377 21.50 108.69 -38.78
CA ASP A 377 21.73 107.28 -39.06
C ASP A 377 22.38 106.59 -37.83
N VAL A 378 23.30 107.26 -37.15
CA VAL A 378 23.91 106.77 -35.90
C VAL A 378 22.88 106.66 -34.76
N VAL A 379 21.97 107.63 -34.60
CA VAL A 379 20.89 107.53 -33.59
C VAL A 379 20.01 106.31 -33.86
N ASN A 380 19.60 106.12 -35.12
CA ASN A 380 18.79 104.97 -35.51
C ASN A 380 19.52 103.65 -35.22
N ALA A 381 20.82 103.57 -35.57
CA ALA A 381 21.64 102.38 -35.31
C ALA A 381 21.82 102.10 -33.80
N ILE A 382 21.94 103.12 -32.96
CA ILE A 382 21.98 102.98 -31.50
C ILE A 382 20.64 102.44 -30.98
N GLN A 383 19.53 102.95 -31.50
CA GLN A 383 18.19 102.56 -31.07
C GLN A 383 17.86 101.11 -31.48
N ASP A 384 18.24 100.72 -32.69
CA ASP A 384 18.16 99.34 -33.16
C ASP A 384 19.07 98.41 -32.33
N GLY A 385 20.29 98.85 -32.01
CA GLY A 385 21.20 98.10 -31.14
C GLY A 385 20.66 97.90 -29.73
N ASN A 386 19.96 98.89 -29.17
CA ASN A 386 19.30 98.79 -27.87
C ASN A 386 18.15 97.77 -27.90
N ASN A 387 17.33 97.78 -28.95
CA ASN A 387 16.27 96.78 -29.14
C ASN A 387 16.86 95.37 -29.27
N LEU A 388 17.90 95.19 -30.08
CA LEU A 388 18.56 93.91 -30.28
C LEU A 388 19.17 93.35 -28.99
N ALA A 389 19.75 94.24 -28.17
CA ALA A 389 20.32 93.87 -26.88
C ALA A 389 19.25 93.43 -25.88
N ASN A 390 18.10 94.13 -25.84
CA ASN A 390 16.97 93.77 -25.00
C ASN A 390 16.33 92.44 -25.41
N ASP A 391 16.15 92.20 -26.71
CA ASP A 391 15.63 90.92 -27.23
C ASP A 391 16.56 89.75 -26.89
N SER A 392 17.87 89.98 -26.99
CA SER A 392 18.87 88.99 -26.60
C SER A 392 18.88 88.72 -25.10
N ALA A 393 18.65 89.74 -24.26
CA ALA A 393 18.50 89.56 -22.82
C ALA A 393 17.29 88.68 -22.47
N GLN A 394 16.16 88.85 -23.16
CA GLN A 394 15.00 87.95 -23.01
C GLN A 394 15.30 86.52 -23.48
N GLN A 395 16.05 86.33 -24.57
CA GLN A 395 16.47 85.00 -25.01
C GLN A 395 17.37 84.32 -23.97
N VAL A 396 18.27 85.07 -23.35
CA VAL A 396 19.13 84.59 -22.26
C VAL A 396 18.29 84.13 -21.06
N GLU A 397 17.29 84.89 -20.62
CA GLU A 397 16.38 84.47 -19.55
C GLU A 397 15.65 83.16 -19.89
N ARG A 398 15.16 83.02 -21.13
CA ARG A 398 14.53 81.77 -21.59
C ARG A 398 15.52 80.61 -21.56
N ALA A 399 16.77 80.83 -21.97
CA ALA A 399 17.81 79.81 -21.94
C ALA A 399 18.13 79.35 -20.50
N VAL A 400 18.19 80.28 -19.54
CA VAL A 400 18.34 79.94 -18.11
C VAL A 400 17.16 79.09 -17.62
N SER A 401 15.93 79.45 -17.98
CA SER A 401 14.75 78.65 -17.62
C SER A 401 14.79 77.23 -18.21
N GLN A 402 15.28 77.07 -19.44
CA GLN A 402 15.44 75.76 -20.07
C GLN A 402 16.54 74.93 -19.39
N LEU A 403 17.65 75.55 -18.99
CA LEU A 403 18.69 74.87 -18.21
C LEU A 403 18.18 74.37 -16.86
N ASN A 404 17.31 75.13 -16.17
CA ASN A 404 16.67 74.65 -14.94
C ASN A 404 15.85 73.38 -15.16
N GLN A 405 15.14 73.27 -16.30
CA GLN A 405 14.42 72.02 -16.64
C GLN A 405 15.39 70.86 -16.90
N VAL A 406 16.57 71.14 -17.48
CA VAL A 406 17.62 70.12 -17.65
C VAL A 406 18.14 69.65 -16.29
N PHE A 407 18.35 70.54 -15.33
CA PHE A 407 18.73 70.18 -13.96
C PHE A 407 17.70 69.27 -13.29
N ASP A 408 16.41 69.59 -13.39
CA ASP A 408 15.32 68.78 -12.83
C ASP A 408 15.25 67.38 -13.47
N ALA A 409 15.47 67.31 -14.79
CA ALA A 409 15.52 66.05 -15.52
C ALA A 409 16.70 65.17 -15.07
N ILE A 410 17.88 65.76 -14.90
CA ILE A 410 19.08 65.05 -14.40
C ILE A 410 18.86 64.55 -12.96
N ALA A 411 18.26 65.36 -12.09
CA ALA A 411 17.91 64.93 -10.74
C ALA A 411 16.95 63.73 -10.74
N SER A 412 15.96 63.75 -11.64
CA SER A 412 15.02 62.63 -11.82
C SER A 412 15.72 61.35 -12.32
N ILE A 413 16.70 61.48 -13.23
CA ILE A 413 17.50 60.35 -13.71
C ILE A 413 18.30 59.72 -12.56
N ASN A 414 18.91 60.54 -11.68
CA ASN A 414 19.64 60.03 -10.53
C ASN A 414 18.74 59.28 -9.54
N ASP A 415 17.55 59.80 -9.25
CA ASP A 415 16.59 59.11 -8.38
C ASP A 415 16.16 57.76 -9.01
N MET A 416 15.87 57.76 -10.31
CA MET A 416 15.49 56.55 -11.03
C MET A 416 16.60 55.50 -11.02
N ASN A 417 17.86 55.89 -11.23
CA ASN A 417 18.99 54.97 -11.14
C ASN A 417 19.17 54.43 -9.72
N SER A 418 18.94 55.23 -8.67
CA SER A 418 18.96 54.73 -7.29
C SER A 418 17.90 53.66 -7.04
N GLN A 419 16.70 53.83 -7.61
CA GLN A 419 15.65 52.81 -7.54
C GLN A 419 16.01 51.54 -8.34
N ILE A 420 16.62 51.70 -9.53
CA ILE A 420 17.10 50.57 -10.35
C ILE A 420 18.15 49.75 -9.59
N VAL A 421 19.12 50.40 -8.93
CA VAL A 421 20.12 49.71 -8.11
C VAL A 421 19.45 48.89 -7.01
N LYS A 422 18.55 49.50 -6.23
CA LYS A 422 17.82 48.78 -5.16
C LYS A 422 17.04 47.57 -5.69
N ALA A 423 16.33 47.74 -6.81
CA ALA A 423 15.58 46.65 -7.42
C ALA A 423 16.49 45.52 -7.91
N ALA A 424 17.67 45.85 -8.43
CA ALA A 424 18.65 44.86 -8.86
C ALA A 424 19.33 44.15 -7.66
N GLU A 425 19.59 44.85 -6.55
CA GLU A 425 20.05 44.24 -5.30
C GLU A 425 19.00 43.27 -4.72
N GLU A 426 17.72 43.65 -4.74
CA GLU A 426 16.63 42.74 -4.37
C GLU A 426 16.56 41.52 -5.29
N GLN A 427 16.72 41.70 -6.61
CA GLN A 427 16.79 40.58 -7.56
C GLN A 427 17.94 39.63 -7.23
N GLN A 428 19.14 40.13 -6.90
CA GLN A 428 20.25 39.27 -6.48
C GLN A 428 19.93 38.48 -5.21
N SER A 429 19.31 39.12 -4.22
CA SER A 429 18.91 38.45 -2.98
C SER A 429 17.88 37.35 -3.25
N VAL A 430 16.86 37.62 -4.07
CA VAL A 430 15.83 36.64 -4.42
C VAL A 430 16.42 35.49 -5.23
N SER A 431 17.30 35.77 -6.20
CA SER A 431 18.00 34.71 -6.95
C SER A 431 18.86 33.82 -6.05
N ALA A 432 19.51 34.37 -5.02
CA ALA A 432 20.24 33.57 -4.04
C ALA A 432 19.31 32.64 -3.23
N GLU A 433 18.14 33.12 -2.83
CA GLU A 433 17.12 32.31 -2.14
C GLU A 433 16.54 31.22 -3.05
N VAL A 434 16.30 31.53 -4.32
CA VAL A 434 15.87 30.56 -5.34
C VAL A 434 16.93 29.47 -5.51
N ASN A 435 18.22 29.84 -5.62
CA ASN A 435 19.32 28.86 -5.69
C ASN A 435 19.37 27.94 -4.47
N GLN A 436 19.17 28.47 -3.25
CA GLN A 436 19.09 27.65 -2.05
C GLN A 436 17.89 26.69 -2.09
N SER A 437 16.73 27.18 -2.55
CA SER A 437 15.52 26.36 -2.71
C SER A 437 15.71 25.25 -3.73
N VAL A 438 16.37 25.54 -4.85
CA VAL A 438 16.76 24.59 -5.89
C VAL A 438 17.68 23.50 -5.32
N SER A 439 18.68 23.86 -4.51
CA SER A 439 19.53 22.89 -3.83
C SER A 439 18.72 21.95 -2.92
N ASN A 440 17.79 22.51 -2.14
CA ASN A 440 16.93 21.71 -1.26
C ASN A 440 16.02 20.75 -2.05
N ILE A 441 15.46 21.21 -3.17
CA ILE A 441 14.64 20.36 -4.06
C ILE A 441 15.49 19.24 -4.65
N ARG A 442 16.71 19.52 -5.08
CA ARG A 442 17.65 18.51 -5.61
C ARG A 442 17.93 17.41 -4.59
N ASP A 443 18.20 17.79 -3.34
CA ASP A 443 18.42 16.84 -2.24
C ASP A 443 17.16 16.01 -1.94
N LEU A 444 15.98 16.64 -1.96
CA LEU A 444 14.70 15.96 -1.78
C LEU A 444 14.41 14.98 -2.92
N SER A 445 14.66 15.35 -4.17
CA SER A 445 14.50 14.47 -5.33
C SER A 445 15.44 13.26 -5.23
N ALA A 446 16.67 13.44 -4.74
CA ALA A 446 17.58 12.32 -4.49
C ALA A 446 17.08 11.38 -3.39
N GLN A 447 16.48 11.91 -2.32
CA GLN A 447 15.84 11.10 -1.27
C GLN A 447 14.63 10.32 -1.81
N ILE A 448 13.77 10.97 -2.61
CA ILE A 448 12.61 10.33 -3.25
C ILE A 448 13.06 9.20 -4.17
N LEU A 449 14.13 9.40 -4.94
CA LEU A 449 14.70 8.37 -5.79
C LEU A 449 15.14 7.15 -4.97
N SER A 450 15.88 7.36 -3.87
CA SER A 450 16.29 6.28 -2.96
C SER A 450 15.09 5.54 -2.37
N GLN A 451 14.03 6.26 -1.99
CA GLN A 451 12.83 5.65 -1.43
C GLN A 451 12.00 4.88 -2.48
N ALA A 452 12.04 5.31 -3.74
CA ALA A 452 11.45 4.56 -4.85
C ALA A 452 12.22 3.24 -5.09
N GLU A 453 13.55 3.25 -5.05
CA GLU A 453 14.38 2.03 -5.15
C GLU A 453 14.12 1.05 -3.99
N GLU A 454 13.97 1.56 -2.77
CA GLU A 454 13.59 0.76 -1.61
C GLU A 454 12.20 0.14 -1.80
N SER A 455 11.22 0.93 -2.25
CA SER A 455 9.86 0.47 -2.53
C SER A 455 9.82 -0.61 -3.61
N GLU A 456 10.66 -0.48 -4.65
CA GLU A 456 10.84 -1.49 -5.71
C GLU A 456 11.36 -2.82 -5.13
N THR A 457 12.35 -2.72 -4.24
CA THR A 457 12.97 -3.88 -3.56
C THR A 457 11.97 -4.58 -2.66
N VAL A 458 11.24 -3.82 -1.83
CA VAL A 458 10.20 -4.34 -0.93
C VAL A 458 9.08 -4.99 -1.72
N SER A 459 8.60 -4.35 -2.79
CA SER A 459 7.57 -4.93 -3.67
C SER A 459 8.04 -6.25 -4.26
N THR A 460 9.27 -6.32 -4.77
CA THR A 460 9.85 -7.58 -5.28
C THR A 460 9.88 -8.68 -4.22
N GLN A 461 10.20 -8.34 -2.96
CA GLN A 461 10.22 -9.29 -1.85
C GLN A 461 8.81 -9.77 -1.48
N ILE A 462 7.83 -8.86 -1.39
CA ILE A 462 6.42 -9.21 -1.13
C ILE A 462 5.87 -10.09 -2.25
N GLY A 463 6.18 -9.79 -3.51
CA GLY A 463 5.78 -10.59 -4.66
C GLY A 463 6.27 -12.04 -4.56
N ARG A 464 7.55 -12.24 -4.18
CA ARG A 464 8.10 -13.58 -3.93
C ARG A 464 7.42 -14.29 -2.76
N LEU A 465 7.14 -13.59 -1.66
CA LEU A 465 6.44 -14.16 -0.51
C LEU A 465 5.00 -14.57 -0.86
N SER A 466 4.31 -13.73 -1.62
CA SER A 466 2.96 -13.98 -2.13
C SER A 466 2.94 -15.21 -3.05
N GLN A 467 3.88 -15.31 -3.99
CA GLN A 467 4.00 -16.47 -4.86
C GLN A 467 4.27 -17.77 -4.08
N ARG A 468 5.14 -17.70 -3.05
CA ARG A 468 5.41 -18.85 -2.17
C ARG A 468 4.16 -19.24 -1.36
N GLN A 469 3.41 -18.27 -0.86
CA GLN A 469 2.16 -18.54 -0.13
C GLN A 469 1.11 -19.16 -1.06
N GLN A 470 0.99 -18.66 -2.29
CA GLN A 470 0.12 -19.26 -3.31
C GLN A 470 0.49 -20.72 -3.59
N GLN A 471 1.78 -21.04 -3.70
CA GLN A 471 2.25 -22.42 -3.89
C GLN A 471 1.96 -23.34 -2.70
N LEU A 472 2.04 -22.82 -1.47
CA LEU A 472 1.71 -23.60 -0.26
C LEU A 472 0.22 -23.89 -0.18
N VAL A 473 -0.61 -22.92 -0.55
CA VAL A 473 -2.06 -23.01 -0.44
C VAL A 473 -2.66 -23.79 -1.61
N SER A 474 -2.04 -23.77 -2.79
CA SER A 474 -2.44 -24.58 -3.95
C SER A 474 -2.28 -26.09 -3.74
N GLN A 475 -1.64 -26.51 -2.63
CA GLN A 475 -1.59 -27.92 -2.23
C GLN A 475 -2.92 -28.42 -1.67
N PHE A 476 -3.81 -27.51 -1.28
CA PHE A 476 -5.16 -27.86 -0.84
C PHE A 476 -6.13 -27.61 -1.98
N LYS A 477 -7.00 -28.59 -2.21
CA LYS A 477 -8.12 -28.45 -3.13
C LYS A 477 -9.35 -28.02 -2.34
N VAL A 478 -9.81 -26.80 -2.61
CA VAL A 478 -10.97 -26.14 -2.00
C VAL A 478 -12.09 -25.90 -2.99
#